data_AF-A0A1V5GTI4-F1
#
_entry.id   AF-A0A1V5GTI4-F1
#
_cell.length_a   1.000
_cell.length_b   1.000
_cell.length_c   1.000
_cell.angle_alpha   90.00
_cell.angle_beta   90.00
_cell.angle_gamma   90.00
#
_symmetry.space_group_name_H-M   'P 1'
#
loop_
_entity.id
_entity.type
_entity.pdbx_description
1 polymer ?
#
loop_
_entity_poly.entity_id
_entity_poly.type
_entity_poly.pdbx_seq_one_letter_code
_entity_poly.pdbx_strand_id
1 'polypeptide(L)'
;MNTLTEKSIKQLLDTENTQVRKLNEIVAQSLREQKLLTHKLRSEKHDKAPLGIRIADIVARFGGSWTFIIVFAFTIVLWVLSNTYFVFIKPFDPYPFILLNLFLSALAAFQAPVILMSQNRQEEKDRERAEHDYLINLKAELEVRAIHQKIDSLILEQLKVIIESQGQQLALLDKLVKEAKKH
;
A
#
# COMPACT_ATOMS: atom_id res chain seq x y z
N MET A 1 52.04 26.68 -0.35
CA MET A 1 51.51 25.43 0.25
C MET A 1 49.97 25.36 0.28
N ASN A 2 49.22 26.27 -0.36
CA ASN A 2 47.75 26.39 -0.19
C ASN A 2 46.90 25.90 -1.39
N THR A 3 47.51 25.61 -2.54
CA THR A 3 46.80 25.37 -3.80
C THR A 3 46.42 23.91 -4.05
N LEU A 4 47.10 22.97 -3.39
CA LEU A 4 46.83 21.53 -3.52
C LEU A 4 45.63 21.11 -2.67
N THR A 5 45.51 21.64 -1.46
CA THR A 5 44.40 21.41 -0.53
C THR A 5 43.07 21.96 -1.07
N GLU A 6 43.03 23.18 -1.61
CA GLU A 6 41.83 23.74 -2.24
C GLU A 6 41.34 22.91 -3.44
N LYS A 7 42.28 22.39 -4.24
CA LYS A 7 41.96 21.61 -5.44
C LYS A 7 41.37 20.25 -5.07
N SER A 8 41.92 19.59 -4.06
CA SER A 8 41.38 18.33 -3.53
C SER A 8 40.03 18.52 -2.82
N ILE A 9 39.84 19.61 -2.08
CA ILE A 9 38.55 19.93 -1.44
C ILE A 9 37.48 20.21 -2.50
N LYS A 10 37.80 20.97 -3.56
CA LYS A 10 36.87 21.17 -4.69
C LYS A 10 36.55 19.87 -5.42
N GLN A 11 37.53 19.00 -5.65
CA GLN A 11 37.28 17.71 -6.27
C GLN A 11 36.41 16.78 -5.41
N LEU A 12 36.58 16.80 -4.09
CA LEU A 12 35.73 16.05 -3.15
C LEU A 12 34.29 16.62 -3.12
N LEU A 13 34.15 17.95 -3.08
CA LEU A 13 32.85 18.63 -3.13
C LEU A 13 32.11 18.40 -4.46
N ASP A 14 32.82 18.42 -5.59
CA ASP A 14 32.23 18.12 -6.90
C ASP A 14 31.85 16.64 -7.01
N THR A 15 32.67 15.73 -6.47
CA THR A 15 32.37 14.29 -6.48
C THR A 15 31.15 13.95 -5.63
N GLU A 16 31.05 14.51 -4.41
CA GLU A 16 29.85 14.37 -3.56
C GLU A 16 28.59 14.93 -4.26
N ASN A 17 28.66 16.14 -4.82
CA ASN A 17 27.54 16.73 -5.54
C ASN A 17 27.09 15.90 -6.74
N THR A 18 28.04 15.24 -7.41
CA THR A 18 27.75 14.36 -8.55
C THR A 18 27.08 13.06 -8.10
N GLN A 19 27.49 12.49 -6.96
CA GLN A 19 26.86 11.29 -6.39
C GLN A 19 25.44 11.58 -5.88
N VAL A 20 25.23 12.72 -5.21
CA VAL A 20 23.91 13.17 -4.76
C VAL A 20 22.96 13.39 -5.95
N ARG A 21 23.46 13.97 -7.06
CA ARG A 21 22.67 14.11 -8.30
C ARG A 21 22.26 12.77 -8.90
N LYS A 22 23.17 11.81 -9.01
CA LYS A 22 22.86 10.46 -9.51
C LYS A 22 21.84 9.76 -8.62
N LEU A 23 21.95 9.90 -7.30
CA LEU A 23 21.00 9.32 -6.37
C LEU A 23 19.60 9.93 -6.55
N ASN A 24 19.52 11.25 -6.71
CA ASN A 24 18.26 11.93 -6.99
C ASN A 24 17.63 11.51 -8.33
N GLU A 25 18.43 11.31 -9.39
CA GLU A 25 17.92 10.80 -10.67
C GLU A 25 17.39 9.37 -10.57
N ILE A 26 18.12 8.48 -9.89
CA ILE A 26 17.72 7.08 -9.70
C ILE A 26 16.42 7.00 -8.89
N VAL A 27 16.31 7.79 -7.81
CA VAL A 27 15.09 7.88 -6.99
C VAL A 27 13.93 8.48 -7.81
N ALA A 28 14.19 9.51 -8.61
CA ALA A 28 13.16 10.09 -9.47
C ALA A 28 12.69 9.13 -10.58
N GLN A 29 13.56 8.24 -11.05
CA GLN A 29 13.25 7.23 -12.06
C GLN A 29 12.47 6.06 -11.46
N SER A 30 12.88 5.55 -10.30
CA SER A 30 12.18 4.47 -9.60
C SER A 30 10.76 4.88 -9.16
N LEU A 31 10.58 6.14 -8.73
CA LEU A 31 9.25 6.69 -8.43
C LEU A 31 8.33 6.77 -9.67
N ARG A 32 8.87 7.06 -10.86
CA ARG A 32 8.10 7.07 -12.12
C ARG A 32 7.70 5.66 -12.55
N GLU A 33 8.60 4.70 -12.44
CA GLU A 33 8.30 3.29 -12.72
C GLU A 33 7.23 2.74 -11.79
N GLN A 34 7.32 3.01 -10.48
CA GLN A 34 6.26 2.62 -9.55
C GLN A 34 4.91 3.22 -9.94
N LYS A 35 4.87 4.53 -10.25
CA LYS A 35 3.61 5.21 -10.59
C LYS A 35 2.96 4.66 -11.87
N LEU A 36 3.77 4.22 -12.84
CA LEU A 36 3.29 3.56 -14.07
C LEU A 36 2.78 2.14 -13.80
N LEU A 37 3.47 1.37 -12.95
CA LEU A 37 3.07 0.01 -12.58
C LEU A 37 1.74 0.01 -11.80
N THR A 38 1.60 0.90 -10.80
CA THR A 38 0.35 1.01 -10.02
C THR A 38 -0.84 1.43 -10.88
N HIS A 39 -0.61 2.25 -11.90
CA HIS A 39 -1.68 2.67 -12.82
C HIS A 39 -2.08 1.57 -13.80
N LYS A 40 -1.12 0.80 -14.31
CA LYS A 40 -1.37 -0.28 -15.28
C LYS A 40 -2.13 -1.46 -14.65
N LEU A 41 -1.76 -1.88 -13.44
CA LEU A 41 -2.51 -2.92 -12.69
C LEU A 41 -3.96 -2.50 -12.40
N ARG A 42 -4.21 -1.20 -12.16
CA ARG A 42 -5.56 -0.70 -11.87
C ARG A 42 -6.44 -0.57 -13.13
N SER A 43 -5.82 -0.39 -14.29
CA SER A 43 -6.49 -0.23 -15.58
C SER A 43 -6.98 -1.55 -16.17
N GLU A 44 -6.24 -2.66 -15.98
CA GLU A 44 -6.53 -3.91 -16.67
C GLU A 44 -7.68 -4.72 -16.03
N LYS A 45 -7.93 -4.49 -14.74
CA LYS A 45 -8.89 -5.29 -13.97
C LYS A 45 -10.35 -4.86 -14.09
N HIS A 46 -10.63 -3.81 -14.87
CA HIS A 46 -11.96 -3.17 -14.89
C HIS A 46 -12.73 -3.36 -16.20
N ASP A 47 -12.28 -4.26 -17.08
CA ASP A 47 -13.04 -4.59 -18.28
C ASP A 47 -13.74 -5.95 -18.15
N LYS A 48 -15.08 -5.87 -18.08
CA LYS A 48 -16.07 -6.96 -18.18
C LYS A 48 -16.37 -7.73 -16.89
N ALA A 49 -16.82 -7.01 -15.86
CA ALA A 49 -17.65 -7.64 -14.83
C ALA A 49 -19.06 -7.96 -15.43
N PRO A 50 -19.49 -9.23 -15.49
CA PRO A 50 -20.84 -9.58 -15.94
C PRO A 50 -21.94 -8.86 -15.14
N LEU A 51 -23.11 -8.64 -15.76
CA LEU A 51 -24.21 -7.84 -15.21
C LEU A 51 -24.62 -8.26 -13.78
N GLY A 52 -24.56 -9.57 -13.48
CA GLY A 52 -24.84 -10.09 -12.13
C GLY A 52 -23.89 -9.55 -11.05
N ILE A 53 -22.62 -9.31 -11.39
CA ILE A 53 -21.62 -8.78 -10.44
C ILE A 53 -21.94 -7.33 -10.09
N ARG A 54 -22.39 -6.53 -11.07
CA ARG A 54 -22.82 -5.13 -10.83
C ARG A 54 -24.06 -5.07 -9.94
N ILE A 55 -25.04 -5.94 -10.17
CA ILE A 55 -26.26 -5.99 -9.36
C ILE A 55 -25.93 -6.42 -7.93
N ALA A 56 -25.09 -7.45 -7.75
CA ALA A 56 -24.65 -7.89 -6.42
C ALA A 56 -23.85 -6.81 -5.66
N ASP A 57 -22.97 -6.04 -6.33
CA ASP A 57 -22.29 -4.88 -5.73
C ASP A 57 -23.27 -3.81 -5.23
N ILE A 58 -24.32 -3.53 -6.00
CA ILE A 58 -25.32 -2.52 -5.65
C ILE A 58 -26.15 -3.00 -4.44
N VAL A 59 -26.61 -4.25 -4.47
CA VAL A 59 -27.42 -4.82 -3.40
C VAL A 59 -26.63 -4.92 -2.09
N ALA A 60 -25.36 -5.32 -2.14
CA ALA A 60 -24.50 -5.37 -0.96
C ALA A 60 -24.29 -3.99 -0.32
N ARG A 61 -24.03 -2.96 -1.13
CA ARG A 61 -23.87 -1.58 -0.64
C ARG A 61 -25.17 -1.01 -0.08
N PHE A 62 -26.30 -1.35 -0.69
CA PHE A 62 -27.60 -0.89 -0.24
C PHE A 62 -28.03 -1.56 1.06
N GLY A 63 -27.86 -2.89 1.17
CA GLY A 63 -28.18 -3.66 2.37
C GLY A 63 -27.32 -3.33 3.59
N GLY A 64 -26.10 -2.83 3.39
CA GLY A 64 -25.19 -2.42 4.46
C GLY A 64 -25.38 -0.98 4.98
N SER A 65 -26.33 -0.22 4.44
CA SER A 65 -26.54 1.19 4.83
C SER A 65 -27.53 1.34 5.98
N TRP A 66 -27.22 2.22 6.92
CA TRP A 66 -28.13 2.64 7.99
C TRP A 66 -29.45 3.22 7.46
N THR A 67 -29.42 3.87 6.29
CA THR A 67 -30.63 4.40 5.64
C THR A 67 -31.60 3.31 5.20
N PHE A 68 -31.10 2.15 4.75
CA PHE A 68 -31.94 1.02 4.35
C PHE A 68 -32.69 0.44 5.55
N ILE A 69 -31.98 0.26 6.68
CA ILE A 69 -32.56 -0.26 7.93
C ILE A 69 -33.72 0.63 8.39
N ILE A 70 -33.53 1.95 8.36
CA ILE A 70 -34.55 2.92 8.81
C ILE A 70 -35.78 2.89 7.89
N VAL A 71 -35.60 2.92 6.57
CA VAL A 71 -36.71 2.88 5.60
C VAL A 71 -37.46 1.55 5.68
N PHE A 72 -36.74 0.44 5.85
CA PHE A 72 -37.33 -0.89 5.98
C PHE A 72 -38.16 -1.01 7.26
N ALA A 73 -37.63 -0.56 8.39
CA ALA A 73 -38.36 -0.51 9.66
C ALA A 73 -39.61 0.38 9.56
N PHE A 74 -39.49 1.56 8.95
CA PHE A 74 -40.63 2.45 8.73
C PHE A 74 -41.72 1.80 7.88
N THR A 75 -41.33 1.07 6.83
CA THR A 75 -42.28 0.35 5.96
C THR A 75 -43.05 -0.73 6.72
N ILE A 76 -42.37 -1.50 7.59
CA ILE A 76 -43.02 -2.49 8.46
C ILE A 76 -44.00 -1.83 9.41
N VAL A 77 -43.60 -0.75 10.08
CA VAL A 77 -44.47 -0.01 10.99
C VAL A 77 -45.69 0.54 10.26
N LEU A 78 -45.50 1.12 9.07
CA LEU A 78 -46.60 1.64 8.25
C LEU A 78 -47.57 0.52 7.82
N TRP A 79 -47.04 -0.66 7.46
CA TRP A 79 -47.86 -1.82 7.10
C TRP A 79 -48.72 -2.31 8.25
N VAL A 80 -48.12 -2.42 9.45
CA VAL A 80 -48.82 -2.82 10.67
C VAL A 80 -49.89 -1.78 11.03
N LEU A 81 -49.54 -0.49 11.07
CA LEU A 81 -50.49 0.59 11.38
C LEU A 81 -51.65 0.65 10.39
N SER A 82 -51.36 0.52 9.08
CA SER A 82 -52.38 0.50 8.04
C SER A 82 -53.33 -0.68 8.20
N ASN A 83 -52.81 -1.89 8.43
CA ASN A 83 -53.65 -3.07 8.60
C ASN A 83 -54.45 -3.03 9.91
N THR A 84 -53.89 -2.52 11.01
CA THR A 84 -54.58 -2.33 12.28
C THR A 84 -55.69 -1.27 12.19
N TYR A 85 -55.47 -0.18 11.46
CA TYR A 85 -56.47 0.87 11.26
C TYR A 85 -57.59 0.44 10.29
N PHE A 86 -57.26 -0.36 9.26
CA PHE A 86 -58.25 -0.92 8.32
C PHE A 86 -59.09 -2.09 8.87
N VAL A 87 -58.83 -2.56 10.10
CA VAL A 87 -59.62 -3.59 10.79
C VAL A 87 -61.11 -3.26 10.80
N PHE A 88 -61.49 -1.98 10.83
CA PHE A 88 -62.89 -1.55 10.94
C PHE A 88 -63.73 -1.75 9.66
N ILE A 89 -63.12 -2.03 8.50
CA ILE A 89 -63.85 -2.14 7.22
C ILE A 89 -63.69 -3.54 6.60
N LYS A 90 -62.44 -4.03 6.46
CA LYS A 90 -62.10 -5.42 6.08
C LYS A 90 -60.56 -5.58 6.18
N PRO A 91 -60.02 -6.33 7.15
CA PRO A 91 -58.57 -6.46 7.29
C PRO A 91 -57.97 -7.27 6.12
N PHE A 92 -56.93 -6.72 5.48
CA PHE A 92 -56.20 -7.38 4.39
C PHE A 92 -55.21 -8.43 4.92
N ASP A 93 -54.52 -8.13 6.03
CA ASP A 93 -53.66 -9.05 6.78
C ASP A 93 -53.97 -8.94 8.29
N PRO A 94 -54.95 -9.72 8.81
CA PRO A 94 -55.31 -9.70 10.22
C PRO A 94 -54.16 -10.19 11.12
N TYR A 95 -54.12 -9.72 12.36
CA TYR A 95 -53.20 -10.27 13.38
C TYR A 95 -53.37 -11.80 13.44
N PRO A 96 -52.31 -12.62 13.28
CA PRO A 96 -50.88 -12.36 13.51
C PRO A 96 -50.01 -11.96 12.29
N PHE A 97 -50.58 -11.37 11.23
CA PHE A 97 -49.88 -10.89 10.01
C PHE A 97 -49.16 -12.00 9.23
N ILE A 98 -49.92 -13.00 8.73
CA ILE A 98 -49.36 -14.19 8.07
C ILE A 98 -48.65 -13.82 6.76
N LEU A 99 -49.17 -12.84 6.01
CA LEU A 99 -48.62 -12.44 4.71
C LEU A 99 -47.31 -11.68 4.90
N LEU A 100 -47.28 -10.75 5.86
CA LEU A 100 -46.05 -10.04 6.22
C LEU A 100 -44.96 -11.02 6.66
N ASN A 101 -45.31 -11.97 7.53
CA ASN A 101 -44.35 -12.96 8.03
C ASN A 101 -43.80 -13.85 6.91
N LEU A 102 -44.65 -14.29 5.98
CA LEU A 102 -44.23 -15.06 4.81
C LEU A 102 -43.28 -14.25 3.92
N PHE A 103 -43.60 -12.98 3.66
CA PHE A 103 -42.77 -12.10 2.84
C PHE A 103 -41.40 -11.85 3.48
N LEU A 104 -41.36 -11.53 4.77
CA LEU A 104 -40.12 -11.31 5.51
C LEU A 104 -39.25 -12.58 5.54
N SER A 105 -39.86 -13.75 5.73
CA SER A 105 -39.15 -15.04 5.71
C SER A 105 -38.54 -15.34 4.34
N ALA A 106 -39.28 -15.12 3.26
CA ALA A 106 -38.78 -15.28 1.90
C ALA A 106 -37.65 -14.28 1.58
N LEU A 107 -37.79 -13.03 2.02
CA LEU A 107 -36.78 -11.99 1.84
C LEU A 107 -35.48 -12.34 2.57
N ALA A 108 -35.57 -12.80 3.83
CA ALA A 108 -34.42 -13.22 4.62
C ALA A 108 -33.70 -14.44 4.00
N ALA A 109 -34.46 -15.42 3.49
CA ALA A 109 -33.91 -16.59 2.81
C ALA A 109 -33.11 -16.20 1.55
N PHE A 110 -33.58 -15.19 0.79
CA PHE A 110 -32.85 -14.66 -0.36
C PHE A 110 -31.65 -13.79 0.03
N GLN A 111 -31.70 -13.09 1.17
CA GLN A 111 -30.61 -12.24 1.64
C GLN A 111 -29.34 -13.04 1.97
N ALA A 112 -29.44 -14.21 2.62
CA ALA A 112 -28.27 -14.95 3.08
C ALA A 112 -27.29 -15.34 1.94
N PRO A 113 -27.73 -15.91 0.80
CA PRO A 113 -26.84 -16.17 -0.35
C PRO A 113 -26.24 -14.92 -0.97
N VAL A 114 -27.00 -13.82 -1.07
CA VAL A 114 -26.51 -12.56 -1.64
C VAL A 114 -25.43 -11.95 -0.76
N ILE A 115 -25.63 -11.99 0.56
CA ILE A 115 -24.63 -11.55 1.55
C ILE A 115 -23.39 -12.43 1.43
N LEU A 116 -23.54 -13.76 1.39
CA LEU A 116 -22.42 -14.71 1.27
C LEU A 116 -21.64 -14.49 -0.04
N MET A 117 -22.32 -14.29 -1.17
CA MET A 117 -21.68 -13.97 -2.45
C MET A 117 -20.90 -12.65 -2.37
N SER A 118 -21.44 -11.63 -1.69
CA SER A 118 -20.73 -10.38 -1.49
C SER A 118 -19.53 -10.52 -0.56
N GLN A 119 -19.64 -11.34 0.50
CA GLN A 119 -18.56 -11.63 1.44
C GLN A 119 -17.42 -12.37 0.75
N ASN A 120 -17.69 -13.51 0.07
CA ASN A 120 -16.69 -14.27 -0.67
C ASN A 120 -15.89 -13.39 -1.65
N ARG A 121 -16.58 -12.46 -2.33
CA ARG A 121 -15.93 -11.53 -3.26
C ARG A 121 -15.06 -10.49 -2.55
N GLN A 122 -15.52 -9.98 -1.39
CA GLN A 122 -14.74 -9.03 -0.61
C GLN A 122 -13.48 -9.71 -0.07
N GLU A 123 -13.61 -10.94 0.43
CA GLU A 123 -12.48 -11.77 0.88
C GLU A 123 -11.46 -12.05 -0.24
N GLU A 124 -11.92 -12.35 -1.46
CA GLU A 124 -11.02 -12.56 -2.59
C GLU A 124 -10.22 -11.29 -2.93
N LYS A 125 -10.87 -10.12 -2.91
CA LYS A 125 -10.19 -8.82 -3.10
C LYS A 125 -9.22 -8.52 -1.96
N ASP A 126 -9.59 -8.85 -0.73
CA ASP A 126 -8.75 -8.61 0.44
C ASP A 126 -7.54 -9.55 0.46
N ARG A 127 -7.71 -10.81 0.02
CA ARG A 127 -6.60 -11.77 -0.17
C ARG A 127 -5.60 -11.27 -1.20
N GLU A 128 -6.07 -10.80 -2.36
CA GLU A 128 -5.19 -10.28 -3.39
C GLU A 128 -4.45 -9.01 -2.95
N ARG A 129 -5.12 -8.12 -2.19
CA ARG A 129 -4.45 -6.97 -1.58
C ARG A 129 -3.36 -7.42 -0.61
N ALA A 130 -3.64 -8.39 0.24
CA ALA A 130 -2.66 -8.93 1.18
C ALA A 130 -1.45 -9.58 0.47
N GLU A 131 -1.68 -10.32 -0.63
CA GLU A 131 -0.61 -10.88 -1.46
C GLU A 131 0.24 -9.77 -2.09
N HIS A 132 -0.38 -8.71 -2.62
CA HIS A 132 0.35 -7.56 -3.15
C HIS A 132 1.17 -6.83 -2.08
N ASP A 133 0.59 -6.58 -0.92
CA ASP A 133 1.27 -5.92 0.20
C ASP A 133 2.47 -6.75 0.67
N TYR A 134 2.31 -8.08 0.74
CA TYR A 134 3.40 -9.00 1.05
C TYR A 134 4.55 -8.90 0.02
N LEU A 135 4.24 -8.89 -1.28
CA LEU A 135 5.26 -8.78 -2.33
C LEU A 135 5.99 -7.42 -2.28
N ILE A 136 5.28 -6.33 -2.00
CA ILE A 136 5.88 -5.01 -1.83
C ILE A 136 6.83 -5.02 -0.62
N ASN A 137 6.41 -5.59 0.51
CA ASN A 137 7.24 -5.68 1.70
C ASN A 137 8.50 -6.52 1.46
N LEU A 138 8.36 -7.67 0.79
CA LEU A 138 9.51 -8.52 0.43
C LEU A 138 10.49 -7.77 -0.49
N LYS A 139 9.97 -7.03 -1.48
CA LYS A 139 10.80 -6.21 -2.37
C LYS A 139 11.56 -5.14 -1.60
N ALA A 140 10.88 -4.43 -0.68
CA ALA A 140 11.50 -3.43 0.17
C ALA A 140 12.62 -4.03 1.04
N GLU A 141 12.40 -5.21 1.62
CA GLU A 141 13.43 -5.91 2.40
C GLU A 141 14.66 -6.25 1.54
N LEU A 142 14.46 -6.76 0.32
CA LEU A 142 15.55 -7.06 -0.60
C LEU A 142 16.32 -5.80 -1.02
N GLU A 143 15.62 -4.70 -1.30
CA GLU A 143 16.25 -3.41 -1.63
C GLU A 143 17.10 -2.89 -0.46
N VAL A 144 16.58 -2.95 0.78
CA VAL A 144 17.33 -2.58 1.98
C VAL A 144 18.58 -3.45 2.14
N ARG A 145 18.46 -4.76 1.95
CA ARG A 145 19.59 -5.69 2.03
C ARG A 145 20.66 -5.39 0.97
N ALA A 146 20.25 -5.09 -0.26
CA ALA A 146 21.15 -4.72 -1.34
C ALA A 146 21.89 -3.41 -1.05
N ILE A 147 21.19 -2.41 -0.49
CA ILE A 147 21.82 -1.15 -0.04
C ILE A 147 22.84 -1.44 1.07
N HIS A 148 22.50 -2.28 2.05
CA HIS A 148 23.39 -2.63 3.16
C HIS A 148 24.69 -3.26 2.65
N GLN A 149 24.60 -4.26 1.76
CA GLN A 149 25.77 -4.89 1.14
C GLN A 149 26.64 -3.89 0.38
N LYS A 150 26.02 -2.92 -0.31
CA LYS A 150 26.76 -1.90 -1.04
C LYS A 150 27.45 -0.92 -0.09
N ILE A 151 26.80 -0.51 1.00
CA ILE A 151 27.40 0.30 2.05
C ILE A 151 28.62 -0.41 2.65
N ASP A 152 28.50 -1.70 2.98
CA ASP A 152 29.61 -2.50 3.50
C ASP A 152 30.79 -2.52 2.53
N SER A 153 30.52 -2.70 1.23
CA SER A 153 31.57 -2.69 0.20
C SER A 153 32.30 -1.33 0.10
N LEU A 154 31.56 -0.21 0.19
CA LEU A 154 32.12 1.13 0.16
C LEU A 154 32.94 1.43 1.43
N ILE A 155 32.48 0.97 2.59
CA ILE A 155 33.22 1.11 3.86
C ILE A 155 34.57 0.38 3.77
N LEU A 156 34.59 -0.84 3.23
CA LEU A 156 35.83 -1.60 3.05
C LEU A 156 36.80 -0.90 2.09
N GLU A 157 36.30 -0.34 0.99
CA GLU A 157 37.12 0.43 0.05
C GLU A 157 37.71 1.69 0.71
N GLN A 158 36.90 2.44 1.46
CA GLN A 158 37.36 3.63 2.19
C GLN A 158 38.38 3.29 3.28
N LEU A 159 38.20 2.19 4.01
CA LEU A 159 39.17 1.71 5.00
C LEU A 159 40.53 1.43 4.37
N LYS A 160 40.55 0.82 3.18
CA LYS A 160 41.79 0.56 2.44
C LYS A 160 42.53 1.86 2.09
N VAL A 161 41.80 2.86 1.60
CA VAL A 161 42.37 4.19 1.27
C VAL A 161 42.97 4.86 2.51
N ILE A 162 42.28 4.79 3.67
CA ILE A 162 42.78 5.35 4.92
C ILE A 162 44.07 4.66 5.37
N ILE A 163 44.13 3.32 5.31
CA ILE A 163 45.32 2.55 5.69
C ILE A 163 46.51 2.90 4.78
N GLU A 164 46.29 2.98 3.47
CA GLU A 164 47.34 3.36 2.51
C GLU A 164 47.86 4.79 2.78
N SER A 165 46.96 5.74 3.04
CA SER A 165 47.35 7.11 3.40
C SER A 165 48.15 7.18 4.70
N GLN A 166 47.77 6.44 5.74
CA GLN A 166 48.53 6.39 7.00
C GLN A 166 49.90 5.73 6.81
N GLY A 167 49.99 4.69 5.98
CA GLY A 167 51.26 4.06 5.63
C GLY A 167 52.22 5.04 4.94
N GLN A 168 51.71 5.86 4.02
CA GLN A 168 52.50 6.92 3.37
C GLN A 168 52.97 7.97 4.39
N GLN A 169 52.12 8.38 5.34
CA GLN A 169 52.49 9.32 6.40
C GLN A 169 53.61 8.75 7.30
N LEU A 170 53.53 7.47 7.69
CA LEU A 170 54.57 6.81 8.47
C LEU A 170 55.90 6.73 7.71
N ALA A 171 55.87 6.43 6.41
CA ALA A 171 57.07 6.40 5.57
C ALA A 171 57.74 7.76 5.44
N LEU A 172 56.96 8.85 5.37
CA LEU A 172 57.48 10.21 5.40
C LEU A 172 58.12 10.55 6.75
N LEU A 173 57.48 10.19 7.85
CA LEU A 173 58.04 10.37 9.20
C LEU A 173 59.36 9.61 9.37
N ASP A 174 59.47 8.36 8.90
CA ASP A 174 60.72 7.59 8.95
C ASP A 174 61.86 8.27 8.16
N LYS A 175 61.54 8.82 6.97
CA LYS A 175 62.52 9.58 6.18
C LYS A 175 62.99 10.83 6.91
N LEU A 176 62.07 11.62 7.49
CA LEU A 176 62.42 12.82 8.25
C LEU A 176 63.26 12.50 9.49
N VAL A 177 62.91 11.42 10.21
CA VAL A 177 63.70 10.96 11.37
C VAL A 177 65.09 10.53 10.95
N LYS A 178 65.24 9.83 9.82
CA LYS A 178 66.56 9.43 9.27
C LYS A 178 67.39 10.63 8.83
N GLU A 179 66.79 11.64 8.21
CA GLU A 179 67.47 12.89 7.85
C GLU A 179 67.92 13.67 9.09
N ALA A 180 67.05 13.78 10.10
CA ALA A 180 67.37 14.46 11.36
C ALA A 180 68.49 13.76 12.15
N LYS A 181 68.70 12.45 11.96
CA LYS A 181 69.76 11.67 12.60
C LYS A 181 71.10 11.74 11.85
N LYS A 182 71.12 12.30 10.64
CA LYS A 182 72.29 12.42 9.76
C LYS A 182 73.00 13.77 9.91
N HIS A 183 72.33 14.72 10.57
CA HIS A 183 72.87 15.99 11.06
C HIS A 183 73.14 15.89 12.57
#